data_AF-A0A836RDD5-F1
#
_entry.id   AF-A0A836RDD5-F1
#
_cell.length_a   1.000
_cell.length_b   1.000
_cell.length_c   1.000
_cell.angle_alpha   90.00
_cell.angle_beta   90.00
_cell.angle_gamma   90.00
#
_symmetry.space_group_name_H-M   'P 1'
#
loop_
_entity.id
_entity.type
_entity.pdbx_description
1 polymer ?
#
loop_
_entity_poly.entity_id
_entity_poly.type
_entity_poly.pdbx_seq_one_letter_code
_entity_poly.pdbx_strand_id
1 'polypeptide(L)'
;MKMKPEIFIGTSGWLYSWNPNGFKWYARKSRLNAIELNASFYRFPYPSQVESWKRNTPPNLRWAIKVNRWITHIFKFSEKALSTWKKFEKTFKPLEEKIDYYLFQLPPSIRPKTTFIKRIEKFIKETNLKEKFALEWRNKE
;
A
#
# COMPACT_ATOMS: atom_id res chain seq x y z
N MET A 1 0.76 24.13 23.07
CA MET A 1 0.51 24.45 21.65
C MET A 1 0.15 23.15 20.94
N LYS A 2 -1.06 22.98 20.40
CA LYS A 2 -1.40 21.75 19.65
C LYS A 2 -0.60 21.75 18.35
N MET A 3 0.20 20.72 18.10
CA MET A 3 0.91 20.59 16.82
C MET A 3 -0.10 20.53 15.68
N LYS A 4 0.16 21.27 14.60
CA LYS A 4 -0.66 21.16 13.38
C LYS A 4 -0.46 19.75 12.79
N PRO A 5 -1.52 19.11 12.28
CA PRO A 5 -1.39 17.81 11.64
C PRO A 5 -0.52 17.92 10.40
N GLU A 6 0.34 16.93 10.17
CA GLU A 6 1.07 16.78 8.92
C GLU A 6 0.12 16.23 7.85
N ILE A 7 0.10 16.84 6.66
CA ILE A 7 -0.85 16.51 5.59
C ILE A 7 -0.08 16.03 4.37
N PHE A 8 -0.45 14.85 3.90
CA PHE A 8 0.12 14.19 2.73
C PHE A 8 -0.94 14.12 1.62
N ILE A 9 -0.63 14.69 0.45
CA ILE A 9 -1.49 14.81 -0.71
C ILE A 9 -0.78 14.18 -1.90
N GLY A 10 -1.49 13.31 -2.62
CA GLY A 10 -0.95 12.55 -3.73
C GLY A 10 -2.02 11.92 -4.61
N THR A 11 -1.60 11.06 -5.52
CA THR A 11 -2.49 10.33 -6.43
C THR A 11 -2.31 8.82 -6.37
N SER A 12 -3.33 8.12 -6.86
CA SER A 12 -3.38 6.67 -7.08
C SER A 12 -2.53 6.22 -8.28
N GLY A 13 -1.22 6.44 -8.18
CA GLY A 13 -0.23 6.20 -9.22
C GLY A 13 0.35 7.52 -9.74
N TRP A 14 1.03 7.47 -10.88
CA TRP A 14 1.68 8.65 -11.48
C TRP A 14 1.56 8.69 -13.01
N LEU A 15 0.86 7.74 -13.63
CA LEU A 15 0.69 7.70 -15.09
C LEU A 15 -0.60 8.42 -15.45
N TYR A 16 -0.50 9.75 -15.57
CA TYR A 16 -1.61 10.63 -15.96
C TYR A 16 -1.16 11.53 -17.12
N SER A 17 -2.11 12.06 -17.89
CA SER A 17 -1.84 12.94 -19.04
C SER A 17 -1.05 14.20 -18.67
N TRP A 18 -1.19 14.71 -17.45
CA TRP A 18 -0.44 15.86 -16.94
C TRP A 18 0.96 15.52 -16.44
N ASN A 19 1.32 14.24 -16.32
CA ASN A 19 2.67 13.83 -15.94
C ASN A 19 3.49 13.45 -17.18
N PRO A 20 4.39 14.32 -17.67
CA PRO A 20 5.11 14.09 -18.91
C PRO A 20 6.21 13.03 -18.82
N ASN A 21 6.68 12.65 -17.62
CA ASN A 21 7.90 11.85 -17.49
C ASN A 21 7.91 10.91 -16.26
N GLY A 22 6.77 10.30 -15.98
CA GLY A 22 6.62 9.19 -15.05
C GLY A 22 7.04 9.51 -13.61
N PHE A 23 7.54 8.50 -12.89
CA PHE A 23 7.77 8.61 -11.44
C PHE A 23 8.80 9.68 -11.07
N LYS A 24 9.90 9.80 -11.81
CA LYS A 24 10.97 10.78 -11.47
C LYS A 24 10.46 12.21 -11.55
N TRP A 25 9.63 12.52 -12.55
CA TRP A 25 9.01 13.84 -12.66
C TRP A 25 7.96 14.03 -11.58
N TYR A 26 7.08 13.03 -11.34
CA TYR A 26 6.09 13.09 -10.26
C TYR A 26 6.76 13.44 -8.93
N ALA A 27 7.79 12.69 -8.57
CA ALA A 27 8.47 12.82 -7.29
C ALA A 27 9.15 14.19 -7.10
N ARG A 28 9.64 14.82 -8.18
CA ARG A 28 10.43 16.06 -8.08
C ARG A 28 9.69 17.33 -8.51
N LYS A 29 8.60 17.22 -9.28
CA LYS A 29 8.00 18.34 -10.00
C LYS A 29 6.48 18.47 -9.82
N SER A 30 5.78 17.42 -9.38
CA SER A 30 4.31 17.47 -9.21
C SER A 30 3.83 18.39 -8.08
N ARG A 31 4.73 18.77 -7.15
CA ARG A 31 4.43 19.45 -5.87
C ARG A 31 3.59 18.61 -4.90
N LEU A 32 3.35 17.33 -5.20
CA LEU A 32 2.72 16.37 -4.31
C LEU A 32 3.76 15.73 -3.39
N ASN A 33 3.35 15.35 -2.19
CA ASN A 33 4.21 14.76 -1.15
C ASN A 33 3.77 13.34 -0.74
N ALA A 34 2.76 12.78 -1.42
CA ALA A 34 2.35 11.39 -1.25
C ALA A 34 2.19 10.68 -2.59
N ILE A 35 2.24 9.35 -2.58
CA ILE A 35 1.91 8.53 -3.74
C ILE A 35 1.38 7.17 -3.32
N GLU A 36 0.32 6.70 -3.98
CA GLU A 36 -0.17 5.34 -3.82
C GLU A 36 0.31 4.45 -4.98
N LEU A 37 1.01 3.37 -4.67
CA LEU A 37 1.37 2.36 -5.66
C LEU A 37 0.20 1.41 -5.89
N ASN A 38 -0.45 1.54 -7.06
CA ASN A 38 -1.53 0.65 -7.48
C ASN A 38 -1.08 -0.55 -8.31
N ALA A 39 0.05 -0.45 -9.02
CA ALA A 39 0.52 -1.54 -9.87
C ALA A 39 0.78 -2.84 -9.08
N SER A 40 1.16 -2.72 -7.80
CA SER A 40 1.40 -3.83 -6.88
C SER A 40 0.16 -4.66 -6.57
N PHE A 41 -1.04 -4.08 -6.74
CA PHE A 41 -2.31 -4.79 -6.62
C PHE A 41 -2.41 -5.94 -7.63
N TYR A 42 -1.91 -5.72 -8.84
CA TYR A 42 -2.02 -6.66 -9.96
C TYR A 42 -0.82 -7.61 -10.07
N ARG A 43 0.39 -7.13 -9.78
CA ARG A 43 1.64 -7.90 -9.92
C ARG A 43 2.61 -7.56 -8.81
N PHE A 44 3.45 -8.52 -8.44
CA PHE A 44 4.59 -8.22 -7.59
C PHE A 44 5.59 -7.36 -8.38
N PRO A 45 6.07 -6.24 -7.83
CA PRO A 45 7.13 -5.48 -8.48
C PRO A 45 8.42 -6.27 -8.45
N TYR A 46 9.27 -6.06 -9.46
CA TYR A 46 10.62 -6.60 -9.43
C TYR A 46 11.44 -5.87 -8.35
N PRO A 47 12.37 -6.55 -7.64
CA PRO A 47 13.24 -5.90 -6.66
C PRO A 47 13.98 -4.69 -7.23
N SER A 48 14.43 -4.76 -8.49
CA SER A 48 15.09 -3.64 -9.19
C SER A 48 14.19 -2.41 -9.36
N GLN A 49 12.86 -2.59 -9.50
CA GLN A 49 11.90 -1.49 -9.55
C GLN A 49 11.78 -0.82 -8.18
N VAL A 50 11.67 -1.59 -7.09
CA VAL A 50 11.59 -1.06 -5.73
C VAL A 50 12.86 -0.28 -5.38
N GLU A 51 14.03 -0.80 -5.74
CA GLU A 51 15.30 -0.10 -5.56
C GLU A 51 15.37 1.20 -6.37
N SER A 52 14.87 1.18 -7.61
CA SER A 52 14.79 2.39 -8.44
C SER A 52 13.84 3.44 -7.84
N TRP A 53 12.70 3.02 -7.30
CA TRP A 53 11.77 3.90 -6.59
C TRP A 53 12.41 4.49 -5.34
N LYS A 54 13.07 3.69 -4.51
CA LYS A 54 13.81 4.15 -3.33
C LYS A 54 14.81 5.26 -3.70
N ARG A 55 15.69 5.00 -4.68
CA ARG A 55 16.71 5.97 -5.12
C ARG A 55 16.13 7.28 -5.65
N ASN A 56 14.92 7.25 -6.20
CA ASN A 56 14.29 8.43 -6.81
C ASN A 56 13.20 9.06 -5.94
N THR A 57 12.94 8.54 -4.73
CA THR A 57 11.99 9.09 -3.76
C THR A 57 12.68 10.17 -2.92
N PRO A 58 12.28 11.45 -3.03
CA PRO A 58 12.80 12.51 -2.17
C PRO A 58 12.45 12.29 -0.69
N PRO A 59 13.15 12.96 0.25
CA PRO A 59 12.90 12.78 1.68
C PRO A 59 11.45 13.00 2.11
N ASN A 60 10.77 13.97 1.49
CA ASN A 60 9.42 14.42 1.81
C ASN A 60 8.31 13.68 1.04
N LEU A 61 8.64 12.74 0.15
CA LEU A 61 7.64 11.94 -0.56
C LEU A 61 7.37 10.64 0.21
N ARG A 62 6.11 10.42 0.58
CA ARG A 62 5.65 9.22 1.30
C ARG A 62 4.86 8.29 0.40
N TRP A 63 4.88 7.00 0.73
CA TRP A 63 4.24 5.94 -0.04
C TRP A 63 3.10 5.28 0.73
N ALA A 64 1.98 5.11 0.04
CA ALA A 64 0.98 4.11 0.34
C ALA A 64 1.14 2.94 -0.63
N ILE A 65 1.21 1.70 -0.15
CA ILE A 65 1.37 0.54 -1.03
C ILE A 65 0.06 -0.25 -1.06
N LYS A 66 -0.61 -0.28 -2.21
CA LYS A 66 -1.79 -1.14 -2.37
C LYS A 66 -1.36 -2.60 -2.42
N VAL A 67 -1.85 -3.36 -1.44
CA VAL A 67 -1.48 -4.76 -1.24
C VAL A 67 -1.95 -5.60 -2.41
N ASN A 68 -1.16 -6.61 -2.80
CA ASN A 68 -1.52 -7.49 -3.91
C ASN A 68 -2.89 -8.16 -3.73
N ARG A 69 -3.68 -8.23 -4.80
CA ARG A 69 -5.04 -8.80 -4.79
C ARG A 69 -5.09 -10.25 -4.30
N TRP A 70 -3.99 -11.00 -4.40
CA TRP A 70 -3.92 -12.34 -3.84
C TRP A 70 -4.19 -12.37 -2.35
N ILE A 71 -3.80 -11.32 -1.61
CA ILE A 71 -3.96 -11.28 -0.16
C ILE A 71 -5.41 -10.92 0.23
N THR A 72 -5.99 -9.89 -0.38
CA THR A 72 -7.32 -9.39 0.00
C THR A 72 -8.48 -10.01 -0.78
N HIS A 73 -8.32 -10.32 -2.07
CA HIS A 73 -9.39 -10.79 -2.94
C HIS A 73 -9.41 -12.30 -3.11
N ILE A 74 -8.24 -12.93 -3.31
CA ILE A 74 -8.15 -14.36 -3.64
C ILE A 74 -8.03 -15.22 -2.38
N PHE A 75 -6.99 -15.00 -1.57
CA PHE A 75 -6.71 -15.78 -0.37
C PHE A 75 -7.38 -15.21 0.88
N LYS A 76 -7.92 -13.98 0.81
CA LYS A 76 -8.86 -13.43 1.79
C LYS A 76 -8.39 -13.57 3.25
N PHE A 77 -7.18 -13.10 3.53
CA PHE A 77 -6.53 -13.14 4.87
C PHE A 77 -6.36 -14.55 5.48
N SER A 78 -6.39 -15.61 4.67
CA SER A 78 -6.03 -16.97 5.12
C SER A 78 -4.53 -17.11 5.41
N GLU A 79 -4.11 -18.29 5.86
CA GLU A 79 -2.69 -18.60 6.10
C GLU A 79 -1.85 -18.52 4.82
N LYS A 80 -2.46 -18.86 3.67
CA LYS A 80 -1.85 -18.63 2.36
C LYS A 80 -1.71 -17.14 2.03
N ALA A 81 -2.66 -16.30 2.47
CA ALA A 81 -2.53 -14.86 2.36
C ALA A 81 -1.34 -14.35 3.20
N LEU A 82 -1.17 -14.87 4.42
CA LEU A 82 -0.09 -14.48 5.33
C LEU A 82 1.29 -14.82 4.76
N SER A 83 1.46 -16.03 4.21
CA SER A 83 2.73 -16.40 3.54
C SER A 83 2.99 -15.58 2.27
N THR A 84 1.94 -15.24 1.52
CA THR A 84 2.02 -14.33 0.36
C THR A 84 2.41 -12.91 0.78
N TRP A 85 1.84 -12.42 1.88
CA TRP A 85 2.20 -11.14 2.48
C TRP A 85 3.68 -11.07 2.87
N LYS A 86 4.22 -12.07 3.56
CA LYS A 86 5.65 -12.08 3.94
C LYS A 86 6.59 -11.94 2.75
N LYS A 87 6.23 -12.54 1.60
CA LYS A 87 6.99 -12.38 0.34
C LYS A 87 6.84 -10.95 -0.21
N PHE A 88 5.63 -10.42 -0.20
CA PHE A 88 5.32 -9.08 -0.68
C PHE A 88 6.04 -8.00 0.14
N GLU A 89 5.92 -8.06 1.46
CA GLU A 89 6.63 -7.19 2.40
C GLU A 89 8.15 -7.24 2.21
N LYS A 90 8.72 -8.45 2.05
CA LYS A 90 10.16 -8.60 1.77
C LYS A 90 10.60 -7.86 0.50
N THR A 91 9.77 -7.85 -0.55
CA THR A 91 10.05 -7.10 -1.79
C THR A 91 10.13 -5.60 -1.54
N PHE A 92 9.33 -5.06 -0.61
CA PHE A 92 9.30 -3.64 -0.27
C PHE A 92 10.29 -3.21 0.82
N LYS A 93 11.01 -4.14 1.46
CA LYS A 93 12.00 -3.86 2.50
C LYS A 93 12.96 -2.69 2.16
N PRO A 94 13.47 -2.52 0.93
CA PRO A 94 14.33 -1.37 0.60
C PRO A 94 13.64 -0.01 0.73
N LEU A 95 12.33 0.05 0.50
CA LEU A 95 11.51 1.26 0.50
C LEU A 95 10.78 1.49 1.84
N GLU A 96 10.88 0.56 2.79
CA GLU A 96 10.06 0.51 4.02
C GLU A 96 10.02 1.80 4.84
N GLU A 97 11.16 2.51 4.94
CA GLU A 97 11.26 3.79 5.65
C GLU A 97 10.43 4.91 5.02
N LYS A 98 10.08 4.79 3.73
CA LYS A 98 9.26 5.72 2.96
C LYS A 98 7.78 5.32 2.90
N ILE A 99 7.44 4.13 3.37
CA ILE A 99 6.07 3.62 3.36
C ILE A 99 5.40 4.03 4.67
N ASP A 100 4.31 4.78 4.55
CA ASP A 100 3.46 5.13 5.69
C ASP A 100 2.50 3.99 6.02
N TYR A 101 1.85 3.42 5.01
CA TYR A 101 0.95 2.30 5.21
C TYR A 101 0.81 1.40 3.98
N TYR A 102 0.33 0.19 4.25
CA TYR A 102 -0.10 -0.79 3.29
C TYR A 102 -1.63 -0.79 3.24
N LEU A 103 -2.18 -0.54 2.06
CA LEU A 103 -3.62 -0.48 1.84
C LEU A 103 -4.17 -1.88 1.51
N PHE A 104 -4.92 -2.44 2.45
CA PHE A 104 -5.67 -3.67 2.33
C PHE A 104 -7.12 -3.35 1.92
N GLN A 105 -7.31 -3.00 0.65
CA GLN A 105 -8.64 -2.79 0.10
C GLN A 105 -9.37 -4.12 -0.16
N LEU A 106 -10.60 -4.24 0.34
CA LEU A 106 -11.46 -5.40 0.16
C LEU A 106 -12.35 -5.27 -1.08
N PRO A 107 -12.71 -6.37 -1.76
CA PRO A 107 -13.76 -6.34 -2.78
C PRO A 107 -15.14 -6.07 -2.15
N PRO A 108 -16.07 -5.45 -2.90
CA PRO A 108 -17.42 -5.15 -2.41
C PRO A 108 -18.26 -6.39 -2.10
N SER A 109 -17.87 -7.57 -2.59
CA SER A 109 -18.57 -8.83 -2.32
C SER A 109 -18.32 -9.40 -0.92
N ILE A 110 -17.36 -8.86 -0.17
CA ILE A 110 -17.06 -9.31 1.19
C ILE A 110 -18.01 -8.61 2.18
N ARG A 111 -18.77 -9.41 2.92
CA ARG A 111 -19.64 -8.95 4.03
C ARG A 111 -18.94 -9.11 5.39
N PRO A 112 -19.29 -8.29 6.39
CA PRO A 112 -18.62 -8.27 7.70
C PRO A 112 -19.09 -9.42 8.59
N LYS A 113 -18.95 -10.66 8.11
CA LYS A 113 -19.26 -11.85 8.90
C LYS A 113 -18.22 -12.01 10.02
N THR A 114 -18.65 -12.42 11.21
CA THR A 114 -17.78 -12.63 12.38
C THR A 114 -16.58 -13.53 12.07
N THR A 115 -16.77 -14.58 11.28
CA THR A 115 -15.67 -15.49 10.87
C THR A 115 -14.64 -14.80 9.99
N PHE A 116 -15.04 -13.84 9.17
CA PHE A 116 -14.14 -13.08 8.31
C PHE A 116 -13.39 -11.99 9.10
N ILE A 117 -14.08 -11.31 10.02
CA ILE A 117 -13.45 -10.35 10.94
C ILE A 117 -12.34 -11.03 11.74
N LYS A 118 -12.61 -12.20 12.33
CA LYS A 118 -11.60 -12.99 13.06
C LYS A 118 -10.37 -13.36 12.22
N ARG A 119 -10.55 -13.56 10.90
CA ARG A 119 -9.42 -13.78 9.99
C ARG A 119 -8.58 -12.53 9.81
N ILE A 120 -9.21 -11.36 9.64
CA ILE A 120 -8.52 -10.08 9.57
C ILE A 120 -7.77 -9.82 10.88
N GLU A 121 -8.41 -10.00 12.04
CA GLU A 121 -7.79 -9.82 13.36
C GLU A 121 -6.54 -10.71 13.54
N LYS A 122 -6.65 -12.01 13.20
CA LYS A 122 -5.49 -12.91 13.20
C LYS A 122 -4.40 -12.39 12.27
N PHE A 123 -4.75 -11.95 11.07
CA PHE A 123 -3.79 -11.44 10.09
C PHE A 123 -3.10 -10.16 10.57
N ILE A 124 -3.83 -9.22 11.18
CA ILE A 124 -3.25 -8.00 11.77
C ILE A 124 -2.26 -8.37 12.87
N LYS A 125 -2.63 -9.29 13.77
CA LYS A 125 -1.74 -9.76 14.85
C LYS A 125 -0.45 -10.39 14.29
N GLU A 126 -0.58 -11.25 13.29
CA GLU A 126 0.56 -11.98 12.70
C GLU A 126 1.49 -11.09 11.87
N THR A 127 0.95 -10.06 11.22
CA THR A 127 1.76 -9.11 10.44
C THR A 127 2.38 -8.02 11.31
N ASN A 128 1.78 -7.69 12.46
CA ASN A 128 2.28 -6.69 13.40
C ASN A 128 2.59 -5.33 12.75
N LEU A 129 1.80 -4.95 11.76
CA LEU A 129 1.98 -3.70 11.00
C LEU A 129 1.63 -2.44 11.80
N LYS A 130 0.88 -2.59 12.90
CA LYS A 130 0.40 -1.47 13.74
C LYS A 130 -0.28 -0.41 12.86
N GLU A 131 0.13 0.85 13.00
CA GLU A 131 -0.38 2.00 12.23
C GLU A 131 -0.20 1.87 10.71
N LYS A 132 0.70 0.98 10.24
CA LYS A 132 0.89 0.75 8.79
C LYS A 132 -0.19 -0.13 8.18
N PHE A 133 -1.12 -0.70 8.96
CA PHE A 133 -2.22 -1.50 8.43
C PHE A 133 -3.43 -0.63 8.13
N ALA A 134 -3.63 -0.24 6.87
CA ALA A 134 -4.83 0.48 6.44
C ALA A 134 -5.83 -0.50 5.81
N LEU A 135 -6.97 -0.73 6.46
CA LEU A 135 -8.06 -1.55 5.91
C LEU A 135 -9.09 -0.65 5.23
N GLU A 136 -9.46 -0.95 3.98
CA GLU A 136 -10.53 -0.25 3.29
C GLU A 136 -11.66 -1.21 2.95
N TRP A 137 -12.81 -0.97 3.58
CA TRP A 137 -14.04 -1.72 3.37
C TRP A 137 -14.83 -1.13 2.20
N ARG A 138 -15.30 -1.97 1.27
CA ARG A 138 -16.02 -1.53 0.06
C ARG A 138 -17.47 -1.98 0.00
N ASN A 139 -17.87 -2.90 0.88
CA ASN A 139 -19.27 -3.29 0.99
C ASN A 139 -20.03 -2.18 1.74
N LYS A 140 -21.26 -1.89 1.29
CA LYS A 140 -22.08 -0.77 1.80
C LYS A 140 -23.04 -1.18 2.92
N GLU A 141 -23.26 -2.48 3.11
CA GLU A 141 -23.97 -3.05 4.26
C GLU A 141 -23.06 -3.01 5.49
#